data_AF-A0A225WVF3-F1
#
_entry.id   AF-A0A225WVF3-F1
#
_cell.length_a   1.000
_cell.length_b   1.000
_cell.length_c   1.000
_cell.angle_alpha   90.00
_cell.angle_beta   90.00
_cell.angle_gamma   90.00
#
_symmetry.space_group_name_H-M   'P 1'
#
loop_
_entity.id
_entity.type
_entity.pdbx_description
1 polymer ?
#
loop_
_entity_poly.entity_id
_entity_poly.type
_entity_poly.pdbx_seq_one_letter_code
_entity_poly.pdbx_strand_id
1 'polypeptide(L)'
;MNASLASNEVRPGRRIFDTRPNKALDADHLHLVLEGYPHLDPLINIAERGIAVQWGNGLTPRCPPPKNHGSFRRYLPAITKALRSSHDSGQYMIINTDFLDLWSDVICSPFEAVENLNVDPSAEVRPIHDLSFPKGDAVNDAFRVDSVPKLRFRSVAAIEHRIEHLVEAGYAGRIRMLKGDVKTAFRH
;
A
#
# COMPACT_ATOMS: atom_id res chain seq x y z
N MET A 1 -7.58 -14.98 35.35
CA MET A 1 -8.65 -15.90 34.91
C MET A 1 -8.69 -15.89 33.39
N ASN A 2 -8.42 -17.05 32.82
CA ASN A 2 -8.59 -17.52 31.44
C ASN A 2 -8.17 -16.60 30.28
N ALA A 3 -6.89 -16.71 29.92
CA ALA A 3 -6.45 -16.56 28.54
C ALA A 3 -7.00 -17.74 27.72
N SER A 4 -7.94 -17.47 26.81
CA SER A 4 -8.45 -18.47 25.87
C SER A 4 -7.66 -18.38 24.57
N LEU A 5 -6.83 -19.39 24.35
CA LEU A 5 -6.21 -19.73 23.08
C LEU A 5 -7.27 -20.32 22.13
N ALA A 6 -7.34 -19.78 20.92
CA ALA A 6 -7.83 -20.33 19.64
C ALA A 6 -8.53 -19.18 18.89
N SER A 7 -8.15 -18.82 17.66
CA SER A 7 -8.00 -19.74 16.53
C SER A 7 -6.79 -19.36 15.66
N ASN A 8 -5.89 -20.32 15.47
CA ASN A 8 -4.90 -20.28 14.39
C ASN A 8 -5.62 -20.48 13.06
N GLU A 9 -6.10 -19.39 12.45
CA GLU A 9 -6.44 -19.42 11.04
C GLU A 9 -5.14 -19.26 10.25
N VAL A 10 -4.54 -20.40 9.89
CA VAL A 10 -3.34 -20.47 9.07
C VAL A 10 -3.71 -20.02 7.66
N ARG A 11 -3.38 -18.77 7.31
CA ARG A 11 -3.37 -18.31 5.91
C ARG A 11 -2.38 -19.19 5.12
N PRO A 12 -2.74 -19.70 3.92
CA PRO A 12 -1.81 -20.47 3.09
C PRO A 12 -0.54 -19.66 2.82
N GLY A 13 0.64 -20.21 3.14
CA GLY A 13 1.96 -19.60 2.87
C GLY A 13 2.80 -19.22 4.10
N ARG A 14 2.27 -19.28 5.33
CA ARG A 14 3.10 -19.09 6.54
C ARG A 14 3.94 -20.34 6.83
N ARG A 15 5.16 -20.41 6.30
CA ARG A 15 6.21 -21.24 6.93
C ARG A 15 6.69 -20.52 8.18
N ILE A 16 6.62 -21.19 9.32
CA ILE A 16 7.00 -20.66 10.66
C ILE A 16 8.46 -20.19 10.72
N PHE A 17 9.30 -20.70 9.82
CA PHE A 17 10.72 -20.35 9.70
C PHE A 17 11.03 -19.31 8.61
N ASP A 18 10.04 -18.91 7.81
CA ASP A 18 10.26 -17.85 6.82
C ASP A 18 10.23 -16.49 7.55
N THR A 19 11.40 -15.89 7.71
CA THR A 19 11.58 -14.59 8.35
C THR A 19 11.46 -13.42 7.38
N ARG A 20 11.24 -13.67 6.08
CA ARG A 20 11.13 -12.61 5.08
C ARG A 20 9.88 -11.77 5.35
N PRO A 21 9.95 -10.44 5.12
CA PRO A 21 8.81 -9.55 5.33
C PRO A 21 7.69 -9.82 4.31
N ASN A 22 8.04 -10.00 3.03
CA ASN A 22 7.09 -10.12 1.92
C ASN A 22 6.86 -11.58 1.53
N LYS A 23 6.28 -12.37 2.44
CA LYS A 23 6.10 -13.83 2.27
C LYS A 23 5.27 -14.25 1.06
N ALA A 24 4.45 -13.33 0.54
CA ALA A 24 3.65 -13.55 -0.66
C ALA A 24 4.48 -13.46 -1.95
N LEU A 25 5.68 -12.85 -1.89
CA LEU A 25 6.59 -12.72 -3.02
C LEU A 25 7.62 -13.87 -3.00
N ASP A 26 7.54 -14.71 -4.02
CA ASP A 26 8.50 -15.80 -4.25
C ASP A 26 9.64 -15.30 -5.15
N ALA A 27 10.84 -15.20 -4.58
CA ALA A 27 12.02 -14.71 -5.28
C ALA A 27 12.41 -15.63 -6.45
N ASP A 28 12.33 -16.95 -6.28
CA ASP A 28 12.67 -17.91 -7.34
C ASP A 28 11.69 -17.78 -8.52
N HIS A 29 10.41 -17.59 -8.21
CA HIS A 29 9.39 -17.35 -9.22
C HIS A 29 9.62 -16.03 -9.96
N LEU A 30 9.96 -14.96 -9.23
CA LEU A 30 10.27 -13.65 -9.82
C LEU A 30 11.49 -13.73 -10.75
N HIS A 31 12.55 -14.46 -10.38
CA HIS A 31 13.70 -14.70 -11.24
C HIS A 31 13.30 -15.36 -12.57
N LEU A 32 12.40 -16.34 -12.52
CA LEU A 32 11.95 -17.06 -13.71
C LEU A 32 11.06 -16.21 -14.61
N VAL A 33 10.07 -15.51 -14.04
CA VAL A 33 9.02 -14.83 -14.84
C VAL A 33 9.40 -13.43 -15.31
N LEU A 34 10.41 -12.82 -14.69
CA LEU A 34 10.87 -11.45 -15.00
C LEU A 34 12.31 -11.43 -15.54
N GLU A 35 12.77 -12.53 -16.13
CA GLU A 35 14.07 -12.59 -16.80
C GLU A 35 14.21 -11.44 -17.83
N GLY A 36 15.31 -10.69 -17.73
CA GLY A 36 15.57 -9.52 -18.58
C GLY A 36 14.84 -8.23 -18.17
N TYR A 37 14.04 -8.23 -17.10
CA TYR A 37 13.44 -7.01 -16.57
C TYR A 37 14.51 -6.11 -15.90
N PRO A 38 14.64 -4.82 -16.28
CA PRO A 38 15.72 -3.95 -15.77
C PRO A 38 15.74 -3.74 -14.25
N HIS A 39 14.65 -4.02 -13.55
CA HIS A 39 14.56 -3.88 -12.09
C HIS A 39 14.27 -5.22 -11.39
N LEU A 40 14.71 -6.33 -11.99
CA LEU A 40 14.61 -7.65 -11.36
C LEU A 40 15.31 -7.69 -10.00
N ASP A 41 16.59 -7.31 -9.92
CA ASP A 41 17.34 -7.38 -8.65
C ASP A 41 16.70 -6.55 -7.53
N PRO A 42 16.24 -5.29 -7.76
CA PRO A 42 15.44 -4.57 -6.77
C PRO A 42 14.17 -5.32 -6.32
N LEU A 43 13.42 -5.95 -7.23
CA LEU A 43 12.21 -6.69 -6.87
C LEU A 43 12.52 -7.93 -6.02
N ILE A 44 13.60 -8.64 -6.33
CA ILE A 44 14.08 -9.77 -5.53
C ILE A 44 14.49 -9.29 -4.13
N ASN A 45 15.25 -8.21 -4.05
CA ASN A 45 15.65 -7.63 -2.77
C ASN A 45 14.43 -7.20 -1.93
N ILE A 46 13.39 -6.64 -2.57
CA ILE A 46 12.12 -6.34 -1.90
C ILE A 46 11.44 -7.62 -1.40
N ALA A 47 11.40 -8.69 -2.19
CA ALA A 47 10.80 -9.97 -1.78
C ALA A 47 11.54 -10.58 -0.58
N GLU A 48 12.87 -10.51 -0.57
CA GLU A 48 13.72 -11.13 0.44
C GLU A 48 13.86 -10.30 1.72
N ARG A 49 14.03 -8.99 1.58
CA ARG A 49 14.48 -8.09 2.65
C ARG A 49 13.50 -6.97 2.95
N GLY A 50 12.46 -6.82 2.13
CA GLY A 50 11.51 -5.72 2.23
C GLY A 50 12.00 -4.45 1.54
N ILE A 51 11.21 -3.39 1.65
CA ILE A 51 11.51 -2.11 1.01
C ILE A 51 12.48 -1.32 1.91
N ALA A 52 13.68 -1.07 1.41
CA ALA A 52 14.63 -0.14 2.03
C ALA A 52 14.45 1.24 1.40
N VAL A 53 13.82 2.16 2.13
CA VAL A 53 13.67 3.57 1.71
C VAL A 53 14.58 4.47 2.53
N GLN A 54 15.04 5.56 1.94
CA GLN A 54 15.73 6.61 2.69
C GLN A 54 14.74 7.72 3.06
N TRP A 55 14.80 8.11 4.33
CA TRP A 55 14.10 9.27 4.85
C TRP A 55 15.09 10.46 4.88
N GLY A 56 14.57 11.69 4.73
CA GLY A 56 15.32 12.94 4.76
C GLY A 56 15.85 13.28 6.15
N ASN A 57 15.48 14.45 6.70
CA ASN A 57 15.91 14.92 8.03
C ASN A 57 15.36 14.10 9.22
N GLY A 58 14.99 12.84 8.98
CA GLY A 58 14.24 11.98 9.91
C GLY A 58 12.78 12.40 9.98
N LEU A 59 11.89 11.41 10.18
CA LEU A 59 10.53 11.69 10.61
C LEU A 59 10.56 11.83 12.13
N THR A 60 10.15 12.99 12.64
CA THR A 60 10.02 13.19 14.08
C THR A 60 8.57 12.96 14.52
N PRO A 61 8.32 12.01 15.43
CA PRO A 61 7.02 11.80 16.06
C PRO A 61 6.49 13.10 16.65
N ARG A 62 5.19 13.37 16.44
CA ARG A 62 4.54 14.59 16.94
C ARG A 62 3.78 14.29 18.23
N CYS A 63 4.02 15.11 19.24
CA CYS A 63 3.25 15.15 20.47
C CYS A 63 2.68 16.56 20.68
N PRO A 64 1.35 16.77 20.58
CA PRO A 64 0.33 15.77 20.24
C PRO A 64 0.30 15.42 18.73
N PRO A 65 -0.29 14.27 18.35
CA PRO A 65 -0.55 13.92 16.96
C PRO A 65 -1.36 14.98 16.19
N PRO A 66 -1.21 15.07 14.85
CA PRO A 66 -2.04 15.96 14.05
C PRO A 66 -3.52 15.58 14.15
N LYS A 67 -4.39 16.60 14.14
CA LYS A 67 -5.85 16.39 14.16
C LYS A 67 -6.32 15.85 12.82
N ASN A 68 -7.24 14.88 12.84
CA ASN A 68 -7.95 14.44 11.65
C ASN A 68 -8.68 15.59 10.96
N HIS A 69 -8.83 15.48 9.64
CA HIS A 69 -9.54 16.45 8.81
C HIS A 69 -11.01 16.59 9.18
N GLY A 70 -11.62 17.72 8.82
CA GLY A 70 -13.04 17.99 9.12
C GLY A 70 -14.00 16.95 8.52
N SER A 71 -13.68 16.43 7.33
CA SER A 71 -14.43 15.37 6.66
C SER A 71 -14.49 14.08 7.50
N PHE A 72 -13.40 13.75 8.20
CA PHE A 72 -13.36 12.58 9.08
C PHE A 72 -14.38 12.70 10.21
N ARG A 73 -14.46 13.88 10.84
CA ARG A 73 -15.41 14.15 11.92
C ARG A 73 -16.85 14.16 11.42
N ARG A 74 -17.08 14.67 10.21
CA ARG A 74 -18.40 14.76 9.59
C ARG A 74 -19.02 13.37 9.35
N TYR A 75 -18.22 12.40 8.93
CA TYR A 75 -18.69 11.05 8.55
C TYR A 75 -18.26 9.96 9.55
N LEU A 76 -18.15 10.31 10.84
CA LEU A 76 -17.61 9.43 11.87
C LEU A 76 -18.27 8.03 11.94
N PRO A 77 -19.61 7.87 11.82
CA PRO A 77 -20.23 6.54 11.83
C PRO A 77 -19.79 5.66 10.66
N ALA A 78 -19.80 6.21 9.43
CA ALA A 78 -19.43 5.49 8.21
C ALA A 78 -17.93 5.11 8.24
N ILE A 79 -17.07 6.00 8.73
CA ILE A 79 -15.64 5.72 8.92
C ILE A 79 -15.42 4.63 9.96
N THR A 80 -16.12 4.70 11.10
CA THR A 80 -15.96 3.69 12.16
C THR A 80 -16.29 2.31 11.63
N LYS A 81 -17.35 2.21 10.82
CA LYS A 81 -17.69 0.97 10.09
C LYS A 81 -16.58 0.55 9.14
N ALA A 82 -16.06 1.47 8.31
CA ALA A 82 -14.99 1.18 7.36
C ALA A 82 -13.68 0.72 8.05
N LEU A 83 -13.28 1.37 9.15
CA LEU A 83 -12.10 0.99 9.93
C LEU A 83 -12.28 -0.38 10.60
N ARG A 84 -13.47 -0.69 11.13
CA ARG A 84 -13.77 -2.03 11.68
C ARG A 84 -13.66 -3.10 10.60
N SER A 85 -14.31 -2.93 9.45
CA SER A 85 -14.18 -3.88 8.34
C SER A 85 -12.74 -4.04 7.85
N SER A 86 -11.97 -2.95 7.85
CA SER A 86 -10.55 -2.97 7.49
C SER A 86 -9.71 -3.68 8.55
N HIS A 87 -10.05 -3.55 9.84
CA HIS A 87 -9.44 -4.33 10.92
C HIS A 87 -9.75 -5.82 10.78
N ASP A 88 -11.02 -6.17 10.59
CA ASP A 88 -11.47 -7.56 10.48
C ASP A 88 -10.83 -8.27 9.27
N SER A 89 -10.56 -7.53 8.19
CA SER A 89 -9.83 -8.05 7.02
C SER A 89 -8.30 -8.08 7.20
N GLY A 90 -7.79 -7.57 8.31
CA GLY A 90 -6.37 -7.51 8.64
C GLY A 90 -5.59 -6.41 7.89
N GLN A 91 -6.29 -5.37 7.40
CA GLN A 91 -5.66 -4.21 6.75
C GLN A 91 -5.19 -3.17 7.77
N TYR A 92 -5.96 -2.95 8.85
CA TYR A 92 -5.58 -2.03 9.93
C TYR A 92 -5.47 -2.76 11.26
N MET A 93 -4.49 -2.36 12.06
CA MET A 93 -4.45 -2.71 13.47
C MET A 93 -5.01 -1.54 14.26
N ILE A 94 -6.11 -1.76 14.98
CA ILE A 94 -6.69 -0.74 15.87
C ILE A 94 -6.15 -1.01 17.26
N ILE A 95 -5.40 -0.05 17.79
CA ILE A 95 -4.73 -0.12 19.09
C ILE A 95 -5.23 0.98 20.02
N ASN A 96 -5.07 0.78 21.32
CA ASN A 96 -5.29 1.84 22.30
C ASN A 96 -4.20 2.91 22.15
N THR A 97 -4.57 4.18 22.33
CA THR A 97 -3.65 5.32 22.27
C THR A 97 -2.55 5.26 23.32
N ASP A 98 -2.76 4.55 24.44
CA ASP A 98 -1.74 4.36 25.48
C ASP A 98 -0.46 3.67 24.97
N PHE A 99 -0.55 2.94 23.84
CA PHE A 99 0.63 2.35 23.20
C PHE A 99 1.50 3.37 22.45
N LEU A 100 0.98 4.57 22.15
CA LEU A 100 1.79 5.62 21.52
C LEU A 100 2.92 6.08 22.43
N ASP A 101 2.70 6.08 23.75
CA ASP A 101 3.73 6.42 24.73
C ASP A 101 4.85 5.35 24.80
N LEU A 102 4.54 4.11 24.41
CA LEU A 102 5.50 3.00 24.37
C LEU A 102 6.28 2.95 23.05
N TRP A 103 5.73 3.50 21.97
CA TRP A 103 6.31 3.42 20.63
C TRP A 103 6.79 4.79 20.18
N SER A 104 7.97 5.17 20.67
CA SER A 104 8.60 6.46 20.40
C SER A 104 8.83 6.73 18.91
N ASP A 105 8.80 5.72 18.05
CA ASP A 105 9.14 5.85 16.64
C ASP A 105 7.89 5.90 15.73
N VAL A 106 6.69 5.99 16.31
CA VAL A 106 5.44 6.03 15.54
C VAL A 106 5.17 7.44 15.02
N ILE A 107 4.98 7.52 13.70
CA ILE A 107 4.58 8.75 13.03
C ILE A 107 3.07 8.73 12.81
N CYS A 108 2.39 9.76 13.30
CA CYS A 108 0.95 9.91 13.15
C CYS A 108 0.63 10.85 11.99
N SER A 109 -0.12 10.34 11.00
CA SER A 109 -0.74 11.15 9.94
C SER A 109 -2.24 11.26 10.18
N PRO A 110 -2.86 12.40 9.85
CA PRO A 110 -4.30 12.56 10.00
C PRO A 110 -5.05 11.69 9.01
N PHE A 111 -6.28 11.33 9.38
CA PHE A 111 -7.22 10.73 8.45
C PHE A 111 -8.11 11.79 7.80
N GLU A 112 -8.46 11.50 6.54
CA GLU A 112 -9.52 12.14 5.79
C GLU A 112 -10.61 11.12 5.45
N ALA A 113 -11.86 11.58 5.27
CA ALA A 113 -12.89 10.79 4.63
C ALA A 113 -13.15 11.29 3.21
N VAL A 114 -13.08 10.37 2.25
CA VAL A 114 -13.40 10.64 0.85
C VAL A 114 -14.67 9.90 0.45
N GLU A 115 -15.55 10.63 -0.23
CA GLU A 115 -16.83 10.12 -0.70
C GLU A 115 -16.64 9.05 -1.79
N ASN A 116 -17.46 8.02 -1.72
CA ASN A 116 -17.54 6.99 -2.75
C ASN A 116 -18.41 7.48 -3.89
N LEU A 117 -17.98 7.22 -5.14
CA LEU A 117 -18.78 7.55 -6.31
C LEU A 117 -20.11 6.79 -6.24
N ASN A 118 -21.23 7.52 -6.40
CA ASN A 118 -22.60 6.98 -6.40
C ASN A 118 -23.03 6.27 -5.09
N VAL A 119 -22.45 6.63 -3.95
CA VAL A 119 -22.87 6.14 -2.63
C VAL A 119 -23.06 7.32 -1.69
N ASP A 120 -24.10 7.27 -0.85
CA ASP A 120 -24.31 8.28 0.20
C ASP A 120 -23.12 8.27 1.19
N PRO A 121 -22.40 9.39 1.37
CA PRO A 121 -21.30 9.51 2.33
C PRO A 121 -21.71 9.21 3.78
N SER A 122 -22.99 9.36 4.11
CA SER A 122 -23.51 9.00 5.43
C SER A 122 -23.53 7.48 5.65
N ALA A 123 -23.64 6.72 4.56
CA ALA A 123 -23.65 5.26 4.57
C ALA A 123 -22.26 4.65 4.38
N GLU A 124 -21.45 5.22 3.48
CA GLU A 124 -20.12 4.71 3.15
C GLU A 124 -19.16 5.81 2.69
N VAL A 125 -17.97 5.83 3.30
CA VAL A 125 -16.83 6.64 2.88
C VAL A 125 -15.56 5.80 2.93
N ARG A 126 -14.54 6.22 2.19
CA ARG A 126 -13.19 5.65 2.30
C ARG A 126 -12.35 6.49 3.26
N PRO A 127 -11.85 5.92 4.37
CA PRO A 127 -10.82 6.57 5.16
C PRO A 127 -9.51 6.58 4.35
N ILE A 128 -8.87 7.74 4.26
CA ILE A 128 -7.57 7.92 3.62
C ILE A 128 -6.58 8.46 4.65
N HIS A 129 -5.40 7.85 4.71
CA HIS A 129 -4.27 8.42 5.43
C HIS A 129 -3.69 9.58 4.61
N ASP A 130 -3.76 10.78 5.16
CA ASP A 130 -3.13 11.93 4.52
C ASP A 130 -1.65 11.98 4.89
N LEU A 131 -0.85 11.31 4.05
CA LEU A 131 0.61 11.26 4.16
C LEU A 131 1.29 12.56 3.70
N SER A 132 0.53 13.57 3.27
CA SER A 132 1.02 14.86 2.78
C SER A 132 0.79 16.02 3.76
N PHE A 133 0.16 15.75 4.91
CA PHE A 133 -0.10 16.73 5.95
C PHE A 133 0.54 16.33 7.29
N PRO A 134 1.05 17.31 8.07
CA PRO A 134 1.19 18.73 7.72
C PRO A 134 2.27 18.97 6.68
N LYS A 135 2.12 19.98 5.85
CA LYS A 135 3.19 20.36 4.92
C LYS A 135 4.46 20.77 5.70
N GLY A 136 5.60 20.21 5.30
CA GLY A 136 6.91 20.42 5.93
C GLY A 136 7.33 19.30 6.86
N ASP A 137 6.36 18.60 7.47
CA ASP A 137 6.62 17.49 8.42
C ASP A 137 5.81 16.23 8.06
N ALA A 138 5.33 16.11 6.82
CA ALA A 138 4.58 14.93 6.38
C ALA A 138 5.50 13.76 6.04
N VAL A 139 4.94 12.55 6.04
CA VAL A 139 5.64 11.34 5.57
C VAL A 139 6.17 11.53 4.15
N ASN A 140 5.38 12.15 3.28
CA ASN A 140 5.77 12.43 1.91
C ASN A 140 6.88 13.49 1.79
N ASP A 141 6.96 14.45 2.72
CA ASP A 141 8.03 15.47 2.72
C ASP A 141 9.38 14.86 3.12
N ALA A 142 9.35 13.87 4.02
CA ALA A 142 10.55 13.15 4.43
C ALA A 142 10.98 12.05 3.44
N PHE A 143 10.10 11.60 2.55
CA PHE A 143 10.42 10.51 1.63
C PHE A 143 11.40 10.98 0.53
N ARG A 144 12.56 10.33 0.43
CA ARG A 144 13.53 10.62 -0.65
C ARG A 144 13.22 9.80 -1.88
N VAL A 145 12.58 10.42 -2.87
CA VAL A 145 12.19 9.76 -4.13
C VAL A 145 13.37 9.12 -4.87
N ASP A 146 14.57 9.69 -4.77
CA ASP A 146 15.77 9.15 -5.44
C ASP A 146 16.31 7.88 -4.74
N SER A 147 15.76 7.50 -3.59
CA SER A 147 16.15 6.26 -2.89
C SER A 147 15.48 5.01 -3.43
N VAL A 148 14.49 5.16 -4.32
CA VAL A 148 13.78 4.03 -4.95
C VAL A 148 14.05 3.99 -6.46
N PRO A 149 13.95 2.81 -7.10
CA PRO A 149 14.16 2.70 -8.55
C PRO A 149 13.21 3.60 -9.33
N LYS A 150 13.76 4.35 -10.29
CA LYS A 150 12.97 5.22 -11.16
C LYS A 150 12.23 4.38 -12.21
N LEU A 151 10.95 4.13 -11.96
CA LEU A 151 10.08 3.43 -12.90
C LEU A 151 9.83 4.30 -14.14
N ARG A 152 10.03 3.71 -15.32
CA ARG A 152 9.69 4.33 -16.61
C ARG A 152 8.37 3.76 -17.10
N PHE A 153 7.32 4.56 -16.99
CA PHE A 153 6.01 4.21 -17.54
C PHE A 153 5.92 4.67 -18.99
N ARG A 154 5.36 3.83 -19.86
CA ARG A 154 4.90 4.28 -21.18
C ARG A 154 3.51 4.89 -21.01
N SER A 155 3.22 5.95 -21.74
CA SER A 155 1.86 6.51 -21.76
C SER A 155 0.89 5.49 -22.35
N VAL A 156 -0.37 5.57 -21.91
CA VAL A 156 -1.45 4.74 -22.47
C VAL A 156 -1.53 4.95 -23.99
N ALA A 157 -1.48 6.20 -24.45
CA ALA A 157 -1.45 6.55 -25.87
C ALA A 157 -0.30 5.89 -26.65
N ALA A 158 0.91 5.79 -26.06
CA ALA A 158 2.02 5.12 -26.72
C ALA A 158 1.80 3.61 -26.86
N ILE A 159 1.09 2.99 -25.92
CA ILE A 159 0.69 1.58 -26.00
C ILE A 159 -0.41 1.41 -27.05
N GLU A 160 -1.42 2.28 -27.05
CA GLU A 160 -2.52 2.30 -28.03
C GLU A 160 -1.99 2.44 -29.47
N HIS A 161 -1.17 3.45 -29.75
CA HIS A 161 -0.58 3.65 -31.07
C HIS A 161 0.26 2.47 -31.53
N ARG A 162 0.95 1.77 -30.61
CA ARG A 162 1.70 0.57 -30.98
C ARG A 162 0.77 -0.57 -31.39
N ILE A 163 -0.38 -0.71 -30.73
CA ILE A 163 -1.39 -1.72 -31.08
C ILE A 163 -1.97 -1.38 -32.46
N GLU A 164 -2.41 -0.14 -32.68
CA GLU A 164 -2.95 0.35 -33.95
C GLU A 164 -1.96 0.12 -35.09
N HIS A 165 -0.71 0.56 -34.92
CA HIS A 165 0.34 0.37 -35.90
C HIS A 165 0.59 -1.10 -36.27
N LEU A 166 0.59 -2.00 -35.29
CA LEU A 166 0.76 -3.44 -35.56
C LEU A 166 -0.42 -4.02 -36.36
N VAL A 167 -1.63 -3.56 -36.09
CA VAL A 167 -2.83 -3.95 -36.85
C VAL A 167 -2.73 -3.43 -38.29
N GLU A 168 -2.41 -2.16 -38.48
CA GLU A 168 -2.28 -1.53 -39.81
C GLU A 168 -1.15 -2.13 -40.64
N ALA A 169 -0.03 -2.49 -40.01
CA ALA A 169 1.11 -3.13 -40.66
C ALA A 169 0.86 -4.62 -41.00
N GLY A 170 -0.33 -5.15 -40.74
CA GLY A 170 -0.70 -6.53 -41.08
C GLY A 170 0.00 -7.57 -40.23
N TYR A 171 0.29 -7.27 -38.95
CA TYR A 171 0.89 -8.24 -38.04
C TYR A 171 0.02 -9.51 -37.93
N ALA A 172 0.54 -10.63 -38.44
CA ALA A 172 -0.19 -11.90 -38.51
C ALA A 172 -0.33 -12.63 -37.15
N GLY A 173 0.32 -12.14 -36.09
CA GLY A 173 0.26 -12.71 -34.75
C GLY A 173 -0.90 -12.18 -33.92
N ARG A 174 -1.14 -12.80 -32.75
CA ARG A 174 -2.10 -12.28 -31.76
C ARG A 174 -1.46 -11.20 -30.91
N ILE A 175 -2.06 -10.01 -30.90
CA ILE A 175 -1.75 -8.96 -29.93
C ILE A 175 -2.45 -9.33 -28.61
N ARG A 176 -1.68 -9.43 -27.52
CA ARG A 176 -2.19 -9.77 -26.18
C ARG A 176 -1.90 -8.63 -25.21
N MET A 177 -2.86 -8.34 -24.33
CA MET A 177 -2.71 -7.37 -23.25
C MET A 177 -3.00 -8.07 -21.93
N LEU A 178 -2.09 -7.94 -20.96
CA LEU A 178 -2.37 -8.30 -19.58
C LEU A 178 -3.10 -7.13 -18.93
N LYS A 179 -4.36 -7.35 -18.56
CA LYS A 179 -5.15 -6.39 -17.78
C LYS A 179 -5.28 -6.94 -16.36
N GLY A 180 -4.78 -6.19 -15.39
CA GLY A 180 -4.94 -6.48 -13.97
C GLY A 180 -5.59 -5.31 -13.26
N ASP A 181 -6.41 -5.60 -12.25
CA ASP A 181 -6.85 -4.60 -11.28
C ASP A 181 -5.79 -4.47 -10.18
N VAL A 182 -5.48 -3.24 -9.78
CA VAL A 182 -4.45 -2.90 -8.79
C VAL A 182 -5.03 -2.93 -7.37
N LYS A 183 -6.33 -3.21 -7.20
CA LYS A 183 -7.04 -3.17 -5.92
C LYS A 183 -6.39 -3.95 -4.77
N THR A 184 -5.59 -4.99 -5.07
CA THR A 184 -4.83 -5.76 -4.09
C THR A 184 -3.32 -5.63 -4.20
N ALA A 185 -2.81 -4.87 -5.18
CA ALA A 185 -1.37 -4.79 -5.46
C ALA A 185 -0.55 -4.19 -4.30
N PHE A 186 -1.18 -3.40 -3.43
CA PHE A 186 -0.54 -2.79 -2.26
C PHE A 186 -0.74 -3.59 -0.96
N ARG A 187 -1.34 -4.79 -1.00
CA ARG A 187 -1.59 -5.62 0.19
C ARG A 187 -0.53 -6.68 0.46
N HIS A 188 0.36 -6.92 -0.49
CA HIS A 188 1.33 -8.01 -0.54
C HIS A 188 2.71 -7.46 -0.90
#